data_AF-A0AAV8D0X4-F1
#
_entry.id   AF-A0AAV8D0X4-F1
#
_cell.length_a   1.000
_cell.length_b   1.000
_cell.length_c   1.000
_cell.angle_alpha   90.00
_cell.angle_beta   90.00
_cell.angle_gamma   90.00
#
_symmetry.space_group_name_H-M   'P 1'
#
loop_
_entity.id
_entity.type
_entity.pdbx_description
1 polymer ?
#
loop_
_entity_poly.entity_id
_entity_poly.type
_entity_poly.pdbx_seq_one_letter_code
_entity_poly.pdbx_strand_id
1 'polypeptide(L)'
;MLRPTGFVVSCVFFLTLAVCQFEHQLFDHFFPSSSKDVSSLAPLMDPLCNYLYDTLRPRLIHEANLDALCELVDILKVEVLGEQLSRRGESVAGLRPTLQRILADIHERIAFCARTHIRVEISNYRLSDEDLDYPKKLERTVEAASTPPNGDNLDVCETWFRPLEKTVSCLSKLYHCLEPAVFTGLSQEAVEFCSISIQNASKSIAKKSGQMDGQLFLIKNLLILREQIAPFDLEFSVTHKELDFSHMLEDFDWSRSTSLARTISPRILESQIDAKKELEKSLKATCEEFIMAITKLVVDPMLSFVTKVTAVKAALSSANQGQKSDSVLTKPLKSQAFASPDKVAEVVQKVRDAIEQELPRIMAKMKLYLQNPSTRLILFKPIKTNIIEAHVQLQKLLNSEYSAEEIHSIGILSIQDLQSQLDSLL
;
A
#
# COMPACT_ATOMS: atom_id res chain seq x y z
N MET A 1 -7.36 3.40 32.65
CA MET A 1 -8.74 3.59 33.15
C MET A 1 -9.65 2.78 32.24
N LEU A 2 -10.26 1.71 32.75
CA LEU A 2 -11.23 0.92 31.98
C LEU A 2 -12.43 1.79 31.62
N ARG A 3 -12.90 1.73 30.37
CA ARG A 3 -14.14 2.41 29.98
C ARG A 3 -15.35 1.81 30.72
N PRO A 4 -16.45 2.55 30.91
CA PRO A 4 -17.58 2.11 31.73
C PRO A 4 -18.16 0.75 31.31
N THR A 5 -18.17 0.45 30.00
CA THR A 5 -18.62 -0.83 29.45
C THR A 5 -17.64 -1.96 29.74
N GLY A 6 -16.34 -1.75 29.52
CA GLY A 6 -15.28 -2.72 29.85
C GLY A 6 -15.23 -3.03 31.35
N PHE A 7 -15.38 -2.02 32.20
CA PHE A 7 -15.44 -2.18 33.65
C PHE A 7 -16.63 -3.02 34.10
N VAL A 8 -17.85 -2.73 33.60
CA VAL A 8 -19.05 -3.48 33.99
C VAL A 8 -18.97 -4.94 33.54
N VAL A 9 -18.50 -5.20 32.32
CA VAL A 9 -18.36 -6.57 31.81
C VAL A 9 -17.26 -7.34 32.57
N SER A 10 -16.14 -6.69 32.86
CA SER A 10 -15.08 -7.24 33.71
C SER A 10 -15.61 -7.61 35.10
N CYS A 11 -16.33 -6.70 35.77
CA CYS A 11 -16.96 -6.99 37.08
C CYS A 11 -17.92 -8.17 37.02
N VAL A 12 -18.71 -8.30 35.95
CA VAL A 12 -19.62 -9.44 35.77
C VAL A 12 -18.82 -10.76 35.67
N PHE A 13 -17.73 -10.80 34.90
CA PHE A 13 -16.88 -11.99 34.84
C PHE A 13 -16.27 -12.36 36.20
N PHE A 14 -15.72 -11.38 36.92
CA PHE A 14 -15.13 -11.63 38.24
C PHE A 14 -16.16 -12.06 39.28
N LEU A 15 -17.37 -11.48 39.26
CA LEU A 15 -18.47 -11.87 40.14
C LEU A 15 -18.91 -13.31 39.85
N THR A 16 -19.09 -13.67 38.58
CA THR A 16 -19.48 -15.04 38.22
C THR A 16 -18.40 -16.04 38.58
N LEU A 17 -17.12 -15.72 38.39
CA LEU A 17 -16.01 -16.57 38.85
C LEU A 17 -16.04 -16.80 40.36
N ALA A 18 -16.34 -15.77 41.16
CA ALA A 18 -16.45 -15.89 42.60
C ALA A 18 -17.65 -16.75 43.02
N VAL A 19 -18.81 -16.55 42.40
CA VAL A 19 -20.02 -17.36 42.65
C VAL A 19 -19.76 -18.83 42.31
N CYS A 20 -19.15 -19.10 41.16
CA CYS A 20 -18.77 -20.45 40.73
C CYS A 20 -17.83 -21.13 41.73
N GLN A 21 -16.88 -20.38 42.30
CA GLN A 21 -15.98 -20.92 43.32
C GLN A 21 -16.71 -21.26 44.62
N PHE A 22 -17.61 -20.38 45.08
CA PHE A 22 -18.37 -20.64 46.31
C PHE A 22 -19.30 -21.84 46.14
N GLU A 23 -19.93 -21.98 44.98
CA GLU A 23 -20.78 -23.13 44.68
C GLU A 23 -19.99 -24.44 44.72
N HIS A 24 -18.78 -24.45 44.14
CA HIS A 24 -17.90 -25.61 44.21
C HIS A 24 -17.48 -25.96 45.65
N GLN A 25 -17.08 -24.97 46.45
CA GLN A 25 -16.72 -25.19 47.86
C GLN A 25 -17.90 -25.72 48.69
N LEU A 26 -19.10 -25.22 48.41
CA LEU A 26 -20.33 -25.68 49.06
C LEU A 26 -20.62 -27.13 48.67
N PHE A 27 -20.54 -27.45 47.38
CA PHE A 27 -20.76 -28.79 46.86
C PHE A 27 -19.78 -29.80 47.46
N ASP A 28 -18.49 -29.46 47.55
CA ASP A 28 -17.47 -30.30 48.18
C ASP A 28 -17.75 -30.56 49.65
N HIS A 29 -18.24 -29.54 50.38
CA HIS A 29 -18.55 -29.65 51.80
C HIS A 29 -19.74 -30.58 52.07
N PHE A 30 -20.82 -30.46 51.27
CA PHE A 30 -22.05 -31.22 51.48
C PHE A 30 -22.06 -32.59 50.78
N PHE A 31 -21.31 -32.75 49.69
CA PHE A 31 -21.30 -33.97 48.86
C PHE A 31 -19.88 -34.51 48.58
N PRO A 32 -19.06 -34.81 49.61
CA PRO A 32 -17.65 -35.19 49.44
C PRO A 32 -17.43 -36.53 48.71
N SER A 33 -18.47 -37.36 48.56
CA SER A 33 -18.41 -38.60 47.77
C SER A 33 -18.66 -38.38 46.28
N SER A 34 -19.45 -37.36 45.93
CA SER A 34 -19.79 -37.00 44.54
C SER A 34 -18.85 -35.95 43.96
N SER A 35 -18.18 -35.16 44.80
CA SER A 35 -17.20 -34.14 44.37
C SER A 35 -16.01 -34.68 43.58
N LYS A 36 -15.71 -35.99 43.68
CA LYS A 36 -14.66 -36.64 42.89
C LYS A 36 -14.99 -36.69 41.39
N ASP A 37 -16.26 -36.65 41.03
CA ASP A 37 -16.72 -36.58 39.64
C ASP A 37 -17.12 -35.14 39.31
N VAL A 38 -16.25 -34.43 38.57
CA VAL A 38 -16.47 -33.03 38.13
C VAL A 38 -17.80 -32.86 37.39
N SER A 39 -18.28 -33.91 36.71
CA SER A 39 -19.56 -33.92 35.99
C SER A 39 -20.79 -33.81 36.90
N SER A 40 -20.67 -34.13 38.19
CA SER A 40 -21.78 -34.05 39.14
C SER A 40 -22.17 -32.61 39.50
N LEU A 41 -21.23 -31.67 39.34
CA LEU A 41 -21.43 -30.24 39.60
C LEU A 41 -21.98 -29.50 38.37
N ALA A 42 -21.79 -30.03 37.16
CA ALA A 42 -22.22 -29.39 35.91
C ALA A 42 -23.69 -28.94 35.89
N PRO A 43 -24.69 -29.72 36.36
CA PRO A 43 -26.10 -29.30 36.36
C PRO A 43 -26.40 -28.05 37.20
N LEU A 44 -25.57 -27.76 38.21
CA LEU A 44 -25.69 -26.55 39.04
C LEU A 44 -25.00 -25.35 38.38
N MET A 45 -23.94 -25.61 37.63
CA MET A 45 -23.10 -24.59 37.00
C MET A 45 -23.64 -24.13 35.64
N ASP A 46 -24.25 -25.03 34.87
CA ASP A 46 -24.76 -24.74 33.53
C ASP A 46 -25.82 -23.62 33.51
N PRO A 47 -26.80 -23.57 34.44
CA PRO A 47 -27.76 -22.46 34.49
C PRO A 47 -27.10 -21.10 34.76
N LEU A 48 -26.10 -21.05 35.65
CA LEU A 48 -25.34 -19.83 35.95
C LEU A 48 -24.53 -19.37 34.73
N CYS A 49 -23.91 -20.32 34.03
CA CYS A 49 -23.18 -20.06 32.79
C CYS A 49 -24.10 -19.55 31.67
N ASN A 50 -25.28 -20.16 31.50
CA ASN A 50 -26.26 -19.72 30.52
C ASN A 50 -26.79 -18.32 30.84
N TYR A 51 -27.11 -18.04 32.10
CA TYR A 51 -27.55 -16.71 32.52
C TYR A 51 -26.49 -15.63 32.29
N LEU A 52 -25.22 -15.93 32.59
CA LEU A 52 -24.09 -15.06 32.28
C LEU A 52 -24.06 -14.73 30.78
N TYR A 53 -24.15 -15.76 29.95
CA TYR A 53 -24.13 -15.58 28.50
C TYR A 53 -25.31 -14.75 28.01
N ASP A 54 -26.54 -15.08 28.42
CA ASP A 54 -27.76 -14.40 27.98
C ASP A 54 -27.80 -12.93 28.43
N THR A 55 -27.13 -12.60 29.54
CA THR A 55 -26.99 -11.23 30.03
C THR A 55 -25.95 -10.44 29.25
N LEU A 56 -24.81 -11.05 28.91
CA LEU A 56 -23.70 -10.37 28.24
C LEU A 56 -23.91 -10.26 26.73
N ARG A 57 -24.44 -11.29 26.07
CA ARG A 57 -24.57 -11.36 24.62
C ARG A 57 -25.26 -10.14 24.00
N PRO A 58 -26.40 -9.63 24.52
CA PRO A 58 -27.04 -8.45 23.96
C PRO A 58 -26.15 -7.21 24.01
N ARG A 59 -25.36 -7.04 25.08
CA ARG A 59 -24.46 -5.88 25.20
C ARG A 59 -23.30 -5.96 24.21
N LEU A 60 -22.74 -7.16 24.02
CA LEU A 60 -21.65 -7.40 23.07
C LEU A 60 -22.09 -7.16 21.62
N ILE A 61 -23.28 -7.63 21.24
CA ILE A 61 -23.81 -7.46 19.88
C ILE A 61 -24.04 -5.98 19.53
N HIS A 62 -24.38 -5.13 20.50
CA HIS A 62 -24.67 -3.71 20.25
C HIS A 62 -23.44 -2.80 20.40
N GLU A 63 -22.35 -3.28 21.01
CA GLU A 63 -21.13 -2.50 21.17
C GLU A 63 -20.51 -2.19 19.80
N ALA A 64 -20.40 -0.91 19.46
CA ALA A 64 -19.84 -0.46 18.18
C ALA A 64 -18.39 0.02 18.32
N ASN A 65 -17.93 0.21 19.56
CA ASN A 65 -16.63 0.79 19.83
C ASN A 65 -15.53 -0.27 19.74
N LEU A 66 -14.70 -0.17 18.70
CA LEU A 66 -13.61 -1.12 18.46
C LEU A 66 -12.65 -1.19 19.64
N ASP A 67 -12.30 -0.06 20.27
CA ASP A 67 -11.38 -0.04 21.41
C ASP A 67 -11.95 -0.80 22.61
N ALA A 68 -13.24 -0.62 22.88
CA ALA A 68 -13.90 -1.30 24.00
C ALA A 68 -13.91 -2.81 23.77
N LEU A 69 -14.15 -3.26 22.53
CA LEU A 69 -14.12 -4.67 22.18
C LEU A 69 -12.71 -5.26 22.29
N CYS A 70 -11.68 -4.53 21.86
CA CYS A 70 -10.27 -4.90 22.03
C CYS A 70 -9.90 -5.06 23.51
N GLU A 71 -10.26 -4.09 24.36
CA GLU A 71 -10.07 -4.16 25.81
C GLU A 71 -10.77 -5.41 26.41
N LEU A 72 -11.98 -5.73 25.95
CA LEU A 72 -12.71 -6.92 26.41
C LEU A 72 -12.01 -8.23 26.01
N VAL A 73 -11.39 -8.29 24.83
CA VAL A 73 -10.58 -9.45 24.42
C VAL A 73 -9.38 -9.62 25.35
N ASP A 74 -8.67 -8.53 25.65
CA ASP A 74 -7.49 -8.58 26.52
C ASP A 74 -7.85 -9.03 27.93
N ILE A 75 -8.90 -8.46 28.53
CA ILE A 75 -9.42 -8.87 29.85
C ILE A 75 -9.81 -10.35 29.82
N LEU A 76 -10.55 -10.79 28.81
CA LEU A 76 -11.06 -12.15 28.74
C LEU A 76 -9.95 -13.18 28.50
N LYS A 77 -9.01 -12.90 27.60
CA LYS A 77 -7.89 -13.80 27.28
C LYS A 77 -6.83 -13.82 28.38
N VAL A 78 -6.36 -12.65 28.83
CA VAL A 78 -5.22 -12.54 29.73
C VAL A 78 -5.67 -12.72 31.18
N GLU A 79 -6.62 -11.91 31.65
CA GLU A 79 -7.00 -11.91 33.07
C GLU A 79 -7.91 -13.10 33.41
N VAL A 80 -8.98 -13.30 32.66
CA VAL A 80 -10.00 -14.30 33.00
C VAL A 80 -9.55 -15.72 32.63
N LEU A 81 -9.29 -15.99 31.34
CA LEU A 81 -8.92 -17.32 30.86
C LEU A 81 -7.47 -17.68 31.21
N GLY A 82 -6.56 -16.71 31.15
CA GLY A 82 -5.14 -16.91 31.40
C GLY A 82 -4.81 -17.03 32.89
N GLU A 83 -5.16 -16.03 33.70
CA GLU A 83 -4.80 -16.01 35.12
C GLU A 83 -5.83 -16.67 36.03
N GLN A 84 -7.09 -16.25 35.98
CA GLN A 84 -8.08 -16.65 36.98
C GLN A 84 -8.50 -18.11 36.86
N LEU A 85 -8.75 -18.60 35.64
CA LEU A 85 -9.06 -20.01 35.43
C LEU A 85 -7.87 -20.91 35.80
N SER A 86 -6.64 -20.50 35.47
CA SER A 86 -5.43 -21.26 35.82
C SER A 86 -5.17 -21.31 37.33
N ARG A 87 -5.42 -20.20 38.05
CA ARG A 87 -5.27 -20.13 39.51
C ARG A 87 -6.34 -20.93 40.26
N ARG A 88 -7.56 -20.98 39.73
CA ARG A 88 -8.73 -21.57 40.41
C ARG A 88 -9.00 -23.02 40.00
N GLY A 89 -8.37 -23.53 38.95
CA GLY A 89 -8.31 -24.95 38.61
C GLY A 89 -9.66 -25.56 38.25
N GLU A 90 -9.87 -26.81 38.69
CA GLU A 90 -11.04 -27.64 38.35
C GLU A 90 -12.38 -27.04 38.83
N SER A 91 -12.35 -26.18 39.86
CA SER A 91 -13.54 -25.55 40.45
C SER A 91 -14.32 -24.64 39.50
N VAL A 92 -13.68 -24.15 38.44
CA VAL A 92 -14.29 -23.25 37.43
C VAL A 92 -14.25 -23.85 36.02
N ALA A 93 -13.94 -25.13 35.88
CA ALA A 93 -13.79 -25.80 34.59
C ALA A 93 -15.05 -25.71 33.71
N GLY A 94 -16.25 -25.80 34.32
CA GLY A 94 -17.54 -25.68 33.62
C GLY A 94 -17.81 -24.32 32.99
N LEU A 95 -17.11 -23.26 33.44
CA LEU A 95 -17.27 -21.90 32.90
C LEU A 95 -16.48 -21.70 31.59
N ARG A 96 -15.45 -22.53 31.36
CA ARG A 96 -14.54 -22.39 30.22
C ARG A 96 -15.25 -22.41 28.85
N PRO A 97 -16.16 -23.35 28.54
CA PRO A 97 -16.85 -23.37 27.25
C PRO A 97 -17.69 -22.11 27.01
N THR A 98 -18.34 -21.60 28.06
CA THR A 98 -19.16 -20.38 27.99
C THR A 98 -18.30 -19.15 27.73
N LEU A 99 -17.17 -19.00 28.41
CA LEU A 99 -16.24 -17.89 28.20
C LEU A 99 -15.58 -17.95 26.81
N GLN A 100 -15.24 -19.14 26.32
CA GLN A 100 -14.73 -19.32 24.95
C GLN A 100 -15.77 -18.93 23.91
N ARG A 101 -17.05 -19.24 24.15
CA ARG A 101 -18.15 -18.83 23.28
C ARG A 101 -18.36 -17.30 23.29
N ILE A 102 -18.27 -16.67 24.46
CA ILE A 102 -18.30 -15.20 24.57
C ILE A 102 -17.12 -14.58 23.82
N LEU A 103 -15.92 -15.15 23.95
CA LEU A 103 -14.74 -14.68 23.23
C LEU A 103 -14.93 -14.77 21.72
N ALA A 104 -15.51 -15.86 21.22
CA ALA A 104 -15.84 -16.02 19.81
C ALA A 104 -16.83 -14.94 19.32
N ASP A 105 -17.89 -14.68 20.09
CA ASP A 105 -18.86 -13.62 19.77
C ASP A 105 -18.19 -12.23 19.74
N ILE A 106 -17.24 -11.96 20.65
CA ILE A 106 -16.46 -10.71 20.66
C ILE A 106 -15.58 -10.63 19.41
N HIS A 107 -14.86 -11.69 19.05
CA HIS A 107 -14.03 -11.71 17.83
C HIS A 107 -14.87 -11.48 16.57
N GLU A 108 -16.04 -12.12 16.45
CA GLU A 108 -16.96 -11.90 15.33
C GLU A 108 -17.44 -10.45 15.29
N ARG A 109 -17.76 -9.88 16.45
CA ARG A 109 -18.17 -8.47 16.54
C ARG A 109 -17.05 -7.52 16.17
N ILE A 110 -15.81 -7.76 16.62
CA ILE A 110 -14.63 -6.99 16.22
C ILE A 110 -14.45 -7.04 14.71
N ALA A 111 -14.55 -8.23 14.10
CA ALA A 111 -14.44 -8.36 12.65
C ALA A 111 -15.52 -7.56 11.91
N PHE A 112 -16.76 -7.57 12.39
CA PHE A 112 -17.85 -6.76 11.82
C PHE A 112 -17.59 -5.24 11.96
N CYS A 113 -17.21 -4.78 13.16
CA CYS A 113 -16.90 -3.39 13.43
C CYS A 113 -15.70 -2.91 12.61
N ALA A 114 -14.66 -3.74 12.49
CA ALA A 114 -13.49 -3.49 11.66
C ALA A 114 -13.86 -3.28 10.19
N ARG A 115 -14.63 -4.20 9.58
CA ARG A 115 -15.11 -4.05 8.19
C ARG A 115 -15.93 -2.79 8.00
N THR A 116 -16.79 -2.47 8.97
CA THR A 116 -17.60 -1.26 8.92
C THR A 116 -16.72 0.00 8.96
N HIS A 117 -15.75 0.04 9.88
CA HIS A 117 -14.78 1.13 9.97
C HIS A 117 -13.97 1.26 8.69
N ILE A 118 -13.45 0.16 8.13
CA ILE A 118 -12.71 0.15 6.87
C ILE A 118 -13.57 0.72 5.74
N ARG A 119 -14.82 0.28 5.63
CA ARG A 119 -15.73 0.75 4.58
C ARG A 119 -16.07 2.23 4.71
N VAL A 120 -16.32 2.71 5.92
CA VAL A 120 -16.78 4.10 6.15
C VAL A 120 -15.60 5.08 6.12
N GLU A 121 -14.53 4.79 6.84
CA GLU A 121 -13.42 5.72 7.07
C GLU A 121 -12.33 5.66 5.98
N ILE A 122 -12.18 4.51 5.30
CA ILE A 122 -11.11 4.30 4.31
C ILE A 122 -11.69 4.28 2.89
N SER A 123 -12.62 3.35 2.61
CA SER A 123 -13.17 3.13 1.27
C SER A 123 -14.04 4.30 0.79
N ASN A 124 -14.96 4.79 1.65
CA ASN A 124 -15.87 5.89 1.32
C ASN A 124 -15.36 7.27 1.75
N TYR A 125 -14.05 7.40 2.00
CA TYR A 125 -13.47 8.67 2.42
C TYR A 125 -13.70 9.75 1.34
N ARG A 126 -14.28 10.88 1.77
CA ARG A 126 -14.43 12.06 0.90
C ARG A 126 -13.25 12.99 1.12
N LEU A 127 -12.53 13.28 0.05
CA LEU A 127 -11.42 14.22 0.06
C LEU A 127 -11.90 15.59 0.52
N SER A 128 -11.23 16.15 1.52
CA SER A 128 -11.46 17.54 1.92
C SER A 128 -10.76 18.50 0.97
N ASP A 129 -11.21 19.76 0.92
CA ASP A 129 -10.56 20.79 0.09
C ASP A 129 -9.10 21.04 0.49
N GLU A 130 -8.76 20.79 1.75
CA GLU A 130 -7.41 20.83 2.30
C GLU A 130 -6.55 19.66 1.81
N ASP A 131 -7.13 18.44 1.70
CA ASP A 131 -6.44 17.28 1.12
C ASP A 131 -6.13 17.48 -0.37
N LEU A 132 -6.98 18.25 -1.07
CA LEU A 132 -6.79 18.57 -2.49
C LEU A 132 -5.67 19.60 -2.72
N ASP A 133 -5.41 20.49 -1.77
CA ASP A 133 -4.30 21.46 -1.82
C ASP A 133 -3.06 20.96 -1.05
N TYR A 134 -2.72 19.70 -1.31
CA TYR A 134 -1.63 18.99 -0.64
C TYR A 134 -0.26 19.68 -0.70
N PRO A 135 0.17 20.32 -1.82
CA PRO A 135 1.44 21.05 -1.84
C PRO A 135 1.52 22.13 -0.76
N LYS A 136 0.46 22.93 -0.60
CA LYS A 136 0.41 23.98 0.44
C LYS A 136 0.33 23.41 1.85
N LYS A 137 -0.32 22.24 2.01
CA LYS A 137 -0.30 21.52 3.30
C LYS A 137 1.15 21.19 3.68
N LEU A 138 1.94 20.65 2.76
CA LEU A 138 3.35 20.32 3.00
C LEU A 138 4.22 21.55 3.28
N GLU A 139 4.04 22.64 2.52
CA GLU A 139 4.78 23.89 2.73
C GLU A 139 4.56 24.44 4.14
N ARG A 140 3.31 24.50 4.61
CA ARG A 140 2.98 24.92 5.98
C ARG A 140 3.62 24.02 7.03
N THR A 141 3.69 22.71 6.80
CA THR A 141 4.34 21.78 7.74
C THR A 141 5.85 22.01 7.81
N VAL A 142 6.50 22.31 6.69
CA VAL A 142 7.94 22.63 6.63
C VAL A 142 8.25 23.98 7.29
N GLU A 143 7.39 24.99 7.09
CA GLU A 143 7.46 26.30 7.76
C GLU A 143 7.23 26.19 9.28
N ALA A 144 6.26 25.38 9.71
CA ALA A 144 6.03 25.11 11.12
C ALA A 144 7.23 24.40 11.79
N ALA A 145 7.86 23.44 11.08
CA ALA A 145 9.04 22.72 11.57
C ALA A 145 10.32 23.58 11.68
N SER A 146 10.35 24.75 11.03
CA SER A 146 11.49 25.69 11.10
C SER A 146 11.35 26.75 12.21
N THR A 147 10.25 26.73 12.97
CA THR A 147 10.02 27.57 14.14
C THR A 147 10.35 26.77 15.43
N PRO A 148 11.06 27.31 16.44
CA PRO A 148 11.44 26.54 17.63
C PRO A 148 10.20 26.08 18.43
N PRO A 149 10.25 24.90 19.07
CA PRO A 149 9.05 24.23 19.58
C PRO A 149 8.53 24.91 20.84
N ASN A 150 7.41 25.62 20.73
CA ASN A 150 6.53 25.83 21.88
C ASN A 150 5.68 24.56 22.05
N GLY A 151 6.24 23.58 22.75
CA GLY A 151 5.50 22.80 23.74
C GLY A 151 4.44 21.78 23.31
N ASP A 152 4.13 21.58 22.04
CA ASP A 152 3.28 20.44 21.61
C ASP A 152 3.98 19.64 20.51
N ASN A 153 4.14 18.34 20.74
CA ASN A 153 4.61 17.39 19.73
C ASN A 153 3.69 17.53 18.51
N LEU A 154 4.18 18.12 17.41
CA LEU A 154 3.48 18.04 16.13
C LEU A 154 3.52 16.56 15.72
N ASP A 155 2.44 15.85 16.00
CA ASP A 155 2.33 14.41 15.75
C ASP A 155 2.71 14.16 14.29
N VAL A 156 3.70 13.29 14.08
CA VAL A 156 4.17 12.87 12.74
C VAL A 156 3.00 12.38 11.86
N CYS A 157 1.88 11.97 12.48
CA CYS A 157 0.61 11.62 11.86
C CYS A 157 -0.19 12.79 11.26
N GLU A 158 -0.04 14.05 11.66
CA GLU A 158 -0.82 15.17 11.08
C GLU A 158 -0.53 15.39 9.58
N THR A 159 0.66 14.95 9.13
CA THR A 159 1.07 15.04 7.73
C THR A 159 0.52 13.87 6.89
N TRP A 160 0.03 12.81 7.53
CA TRP A 160 -0.43 11.62 6.83
C TRP A 160 -1.77 11.87 6.16
N PHE A 161 -2.02 11.11 5.09
CA PHE A 161 -3.33 11.07 4.47
C PHE A 161 -4.31 10.35 5.39
N ARG A 162 -5.49 10.93 5.64
CA ARG A 162 -6.40 10.45 6.69
C ARG A 162 -6.77 8.95 6.56
N PRO A 163 -7.13 8.43 5.37
CA PRO A 163 -7.34 6.99 5.17
C PRO A 163 -6.14 6.12 5.56
N LEU A 164 -4.91 6.59 5.33
CA LEU A 164 -3.69 5.86 5.70
C LEU A 164 -3.55 5.76 7.22
N GLU A 165 -3.73 6.86 7.93
CA GLU A 165 -3.70 6.89 9.41
C GLU A 165 -4.76 5.95 10.01
N LYS A 166 -6.00 6.02 9.49
CA LYS A 166 -7.09 5.13 9.91
C LYS A 166 -6.81 3.66 9.61
N THR A 167 -6.15 3.37 8.49
CA THR A 167 -5.72 2.01 8.13
C THR A 167 -4.72 1.48 9.14
N VAL A 168 -3.62 2.21 9.39
CA VAL A 168 -2.56 1.78 10.30
C VAL A 168 -3.10 1.64 11.73
N SER A 169 -3.87 2.61 12.23
CA SER A 169 -4.50 2.54 13.55
C SER A 169 -5.43 1.33 13.69
N CYS A 170 -6.20 1.01 12.65
CA CYS A 170 -7.06 -0.17 12.63
C CYS A 170 -6.20 -1.45 12.70
N LEU A 171 -5.19 -1.59 11.84
CA LEU A 171 -4.31 -2.75 11.81
C LEU A 171 -3.63 -3.01 13.17
N SER A 172 -3.06 -1.97 13.78
CA SER A 172 -2.40 -2.09 15.10
C SER A 172 -3.35 -2.61 16.19
N LYS A 173 -4.63 -2.19 16.17
CA LYS A 173 -5.63 -2.66 17.15
C LYS A 173 -6.05 -4.10 16.90
N LEU A 174 -6.26 -4.45 15.63
CA LEU A 174 -6.72 -5.78 15.26
C LEU A 174 -5.63 -6.85 15.47
N TYR A 175 -4.36 -6.47 15.30
CA TYR A 175 -3.22 -7.38 15.39
C TYR A 175 -3.16 -8.17 16.70
N HIS A 176 -3.40 -7.52 17.83
CA HIS A 176 -3.36 -8.18 19.14
C HIS A 176 -4.67 -8.86 19.54
N CYS A 177 -5.78 -8.51 18.89
CA CYS A 177 -7.11 -8.91 19.34
C CYS A 177 -7.66 -10.12 18.56
N LEU A 178 -7.30 -10.27 17.29
CA LEU A 178 -7.87 -11.28 16.41
C LEU A 178 -6.97 -12.49 16.21
N GLU A 179 -7.58 -13.59 15.77
CA GLU A 179 -6.84 -14.74 15.28
C GLU A 179 -6.15 -14.42 13.94
N PRO A 180 -4.95 -14.98 13.66
CA PRO A 180 -4.16 -14.62 12.47
C PRO A 180 -4.93 -14.75 11.15
N ALA A 181 -5.78 -15.78 11.02
CA ALA A 181 -6.58 -16.00 9.81
C ALA A 181 -7.60 -14.88 9.56
N VAL A 182 -8.31 -14.43 10.61
CA VAL A 182 -9.30 -13.35 10.50
C VAL A 182 -8.60 -12.00 10.31
N PHE A 183 -7.49 -11.78 11.03
CA PHE A 183 -6.67 -10.59 10.88
C PHE A 183 -6.18 -10.44 9.44
N THR A 184 -5.66 -11.52 8.83
CA THR A 184 -5.11 -11.49 7.46
C THR A 184 -6.15 -11.07 6.42
N GLY A 185 -7.38 -11.59 6.50
CA GLY A 185 -8.44 -11.19 5.57
C GLY A 185 -8.82 -9.72 5.70
N LEU A 186 -8.96 -9.22 6.93
CA LEU A 186 -9.31 -7.82 7.21
C LEU A 186 -8.17 -6.85 6.84
N SER A 187 -6.93 -7.27 7.07
CA SER A 187 -5.77 -6.44 6.79
C SER A 187 -5.53 -6.30 5.29
N GLN A 188 -5.76 -7.35 4.51
CA GLN A 188 -5.76 -7.28 3.04
C GLN A 188 -6.82 -6.29 2.53
N GLU A 189 -8.07 -6.42 2.99
CA GLU A 189 -9.18 -5.53 2.61
C GLU A 189 -8.87 -4.07 2.97
N ALA A 190 -8.32 -3.81 4.16
CA ALA A 190 -7.94 -2.46 4.60
C ALA A 190 -6.83 -1.85 3.72
N VAL A 191 -5.78 -2.62 3.42
CA VAL A 191 -4.66 -2.16 2.60
C VAL A 191 -5.08 -1.92 1.15
N GLU A 192 -5.92 -2.79 0.59
CA GLU A 192 -6.47 -2.62 -0.76
C GLU A 192 -7.31 -1.35 -0.87
N PHE A 193 -8.28 -1.15 0.03
CA PHE A 193 -9.10 0.06 0.02
C PHE A 193 -8.29 1.33 0.29
N CYS A 194 -7.27 1.25 1.15
CA CYS A 194 -6.36 2.37 1.36
C CYS A 194 -5.58 2.71 0.07
N SER A 195 -5.04 1.70 -0.62
CA SER A 195 -4.33 1.89 -1.89
C SER A 195 -5.22 2.53 -2.95
N ILE A 196 -6.45 2.04 -3.12
CA ILE A 196 -7.45 2.60 -4.05
C ILE A 196 -7.80 4.05 -3.67
N SER A 197 -7.98 4.33 -2.37
CA SER A 197 -8.28 5.67 -1.87
C SER A 197 -7.15 6.65 -2.18
N ILE A 198 -5.88 6.23 -1.99
CA ILE A 198 -4.70 7.04 -2.34
C ILE A 198 -4.63 7.27 -3.86
N GLN A 199 -4.90 6.26 -4.70
CA GLN A 199 -4.93 6.42 -6.16
C GLN A 199 -6.01 7.42 -6.60
N ASN A 200 -7.20 7.38 -6.01
CA ASN A 200 -8.29 8.32 -6.31
C ASN A 200 -7.97 9.75 -5.85
N ALA A 201 -7.32 9.88 -4.68
CA ALA A 201 -6.80 11.15 -4.19
C ALA A 201 -5.75 11.73 -5.14
N SER A 202 -4.79 10.92 -5.58
CA SER A 202 -3.76 11.30 -6.54
C SER A 202 -4.36 11.84 -7.85
N LYS A 203 -5.36 11.16 -8.42
CA LYS A 203 -6.07 11.63 -9.63
C LYS A 203 -6.78 12.97 -9.42
N SER A 204 -7.32 13.19 -8.22
CA SER A 204 -8.02 14.44 -7.88
C SER A 204 -7.04 15.60 -7.68
N ILE A 205 -5.89 15.34 -7.02
CA ILE A 205 -4.80 16.31 -6.86
C ILE A 205 -4.18 16.63 -8.22
N ALA A 206 -3.98 15.63 -9.09
CA ALA A 206 -3.45 15.83 -10.44
C ALA A 206 -4.29 16.82 -11.27
N LYS A 207 -5.62 16.81 -11.10
CA LYS A 207 -6.54 17.75 -11.75
C LYS A 207 -6.44 19.19 -11.23
N LYS A 208 -6.13 19.38 -9.94
CA LYS A 208 -6.12 20.69 -9.27
C LYS A 208 -4.73 21.34 -9.28
N SER A 209 -3.71 20.59 -8.90
CA SER A 209 -2.35 21.10 -8.67
C SER A 209 -1.36 20.70 -9.78
N GLY A 210 -1.71 19.69 -10.58
CA GLY A 210 -0.93 19.24 -11.73
C GLY A 210 -0.45 17.79 -11.60
N GLN A 211 -0.15 17.17 -12.74
CA GLN A 211 0.19 15.73 -12.83
C GLN A 211 1.36 15.32 -11.92
N MET A 212 2.40 16.16 -11.83
CA MET A 212 3.57 15.89 -11.00
C MET A 212 3.22 15.80 -9.51
N ASP A 213 2.37 16.70 -9.01
CA ASP A 213 1.98 16.74 -7.59
C ASP A 213 1.11 15.53 -7.25
N GLY A 214 0.26 15.08 -8.19
CA GLY A 214 -0.50 13.84 -8.05
C GLY A 214 0.38 12.59 -7.99
N GLN A 215 1.39 12.49 -8.87
CA GLN A 215 2.33 11.36 -8.88
C GLN A 215 3.22 11.33 -7.63
N LEU A 216 3.76 12.48 -7.20
CA LEU A 216 4.56 12.59 -5.98
C LEU A 216 3.74 12.30 -4.72
N PHE A 217 2.49 12.76 -4.66
CA PHE A 217 1.55 12.38 -3.59
C PHE A 217 1.35 10.86 -3.53
N LEU A 218 1.14 10.22 -4.68
CA LEU A 218 0.94 8.78 -4.76
C LEU A 218 2.17 8.03 -4.26
N ILE A 219 3.36 8.36 -4.78
CA ILE A 219 4.63 7.74 -4.37
C ILE A 219 4.85 7.90 -2.87
N LYS A 220 4.67 9.12 -2.33
CA LYS A 220 4.85 9.39 -0.90
C LYS A 220 3.95 8.50 -0.03
N ASN A 221 2.65 8.48 -0.30
CA ASN A 221 1.70 7.77 0.56
C ASN A 221 1.76 6.25 0.39
N LEU A 222 2.06 5.72 -0.81
CA LEU A 222 2.28 4.27 -0.99
C LEU A 222 3.57 3.80 -0.31
N LEU A 223 4.63 4.60 -0.29
CA LEU A 223 5.85 4.29 0.46
C LEU A 223 5.59 4.22 1.97
N ILE A 224 4.84 5.20 2.51
CA ILE A 224 4.46 5.17 3.93
C ILE A 224 3.59 3.95 4.22
N LEU A 225 2.58 3.66 3.39
CA LEU A 225 1.74 2.46 3.55
C LEU A 225 2.57 1.18 3.58
N ARG A 226 3.50 1.03 2.64
CA ARG A 226 4.43 -0.10 2.56
C ARG A 226 5.28 -0.25 3.83
N GLU A 227 5.82 0.86 4.34
CA GLU A 227 6.65 0.85 5.55
C GLU A 227 5.84 0.50 6.80
N GLN A 228 4.62 1.03 6.92
CA GLN A 228 3.74 0.78 8.05
C GLN A 228 3.15 -0.64 8.07
N ILE A 229 3.04 -1.31 6.92
CA ILE A 229 2.59 -2.72 6.89
C ILE A 229 3.72 -3.73 7.14
N ALA A 230 4.99 -3.33 7.00
CA ALA A 230 6.14 -4.23 7.14
C ALA A 230 6.23 -4.95 8.50
N PRO A 231 5.89 -4.33 9.65
CA PRO A 231 5.88 -5.02 10.94
C PRO A 231 4.91 -6.21 11.02
N PHE A 232 3.86 -6.23 10.19
CA PHE A 232 2.85 -7.28 10.18
C PHE A 232 3.15 -8.38 9.12
N ASP A 233 4.29 -8.31 8.41
CA ASP A 233 4.69 -9.23 7.31
C ASP A 233 4.77 -10.72 7.69
N LEU A 234 5.00 -11.05 8.95
CA LEU A 234 5.08 -12.44 9.42
C LEU A 234 3.72 -13.17 9.40
N GLU A 235 2.61 -12.44 9.35
CA GLU A 235 1.25 -13.01 9.37
C GLU A 235 0.48 -12.77 8.08
N PHE A 236 0.91 -11.84 7.22
CA PHE A 236 0.36 -11.67 5.86
C PHE A 236 0.65 -12.87 4.94
N SER A 237 1.52 -13.79 5.35
CA SER A 237 1.82 -15.00 4.59
C SER A 237 0.78 -16.10 4.80
N VAL A 238 -0.50 -15.86 4.52
CA VAL A 238 -1.51 -16.93 4.43
C VAL A 238 -1.65 -17.39 2.99
N THR A 239 -1.38 -18.68 2.74
CA THR A 239 -1.48 -19.29 1.41
C THR A 239 -2.95 -19.52 1.14
N HIS A 240 -3.60 -18.56 0.47
CA HIS A 240 -4.87 -18.85 -0.18
C HIS A 240 -4.59 -19.87 -1.27
N LYS A 241 -4.99 -21.11 -1.01
CA LYS A 241 -4.99 -22.21 -1.98
C LYS A 241 -6.30 -22.12 -2.73
N GLU A 242 -6.34 -21.31 -3.79
CA GLU A 242 -7.46 -21.39 -4.72
C GLU A 242 -7.24 -22.59 -5.65
N LEU A 243 -8.29 -23.38 -5.84
CA LEU A 243 -8.26 -24.48 -6.79
C LEU A 243 -8.62 -23.88 -8.15
N ASP A 244 -7.67 -23.88 -9.08
CA ASP A 244 -7.90 -23.39 -10.44
C ASP A 244 -8.62 -24.49 -11.25
N PHE A 245 -9.89 -24.23 -11.57
CA PHE A 245 -10.75 -25.10 -12.39
C PHE A 245 -10.82 -24.67 -13.86
N SER A 246 -10.04 -23.65 -14.28
CA SER A 246 -10.13 -23.06 -15.63
C SER A 246 -9.85 -24.10 -16.72
N HIS A 247 -8.95 -25.04 -16.46
CA HIS A 247 -8.63 -26.16 -17.35
C HIS A 247 -9.68 -27.29 -17.35
N MET A 248 -10.67 -27.26 -16.45
CA MET A 248 -11.68 -28.30 -16.33
C MET A 248 -12.92 -28.04 -17.20
N LEU A 249 -13.13 -26.81 -17.69
CA LEU A 249 -14.28 -26.46 -18.54
C LEU A 249 -14.02 -26.63 -20.05
N GLU A 250 -12.77 -26.84 -20.46
CA GLU A 250 -12.41 -27.04 -21.88
C GLU A 250 -12.68 -28.47 -22.38
N ASP A 251 -12.72 -29.46 -21.47
CA ASP A 251 -12.89 -30.89 -21.79
C ASP A 251 -14.28 -31.48 -21.40
N PHE A 252 -15.27 -30.63 -21.09
CA PHE A 252 -16.63 -31.08 -20.75
C PHE A 252 -17.48 -31.36 -22.00
N ASP A 253 -17.08 -32.37 -22.78
CA ASP A 253 -17.98 -32.97 -23.77
C ASP A 253 -18.95 -33.91 -23.03
N TRP A 254 -20.23 -33.55 -22.94
CA TRP A 254 -21.31 -34.27 -22.23
C TRP A 254 -21.67 -35.62 -22.90
N SER A 255 -20.83 -36.15 -23.77
CA SER A 255 -21.09 -37.39 -24.48
C SER A 255 -20.27 -38.55 -23.88
N ARG A 256 -20.96 -39.29 -23.02
CA ARG A 256 -20.77 -40.72 -22.71
C ARG A 256 -19.51 -41.10 -21.93
N SER A 257 -19.72 -41.50 -20.68
CA SER A 257 -19.42 -42.83 -20.13
C SER A 257 -18.93 -42.76 -18.69
N THR A 258 -19.66 -43.47 -17.85
CA THR A 258 -19.35 -43.88 -16.49
C THR A 258 -17.96 -44.51 -16.38
N SER A 259 -16.99 -43.76 -15.88
CA SER A 259 -15.70 -44.24 -15.36
C SER A 259 -15.24 -43.25 -14.30
N LEU A 260 -15.92 -43.27 -13.16
CA LEU A 260 -15.71 -42.37 -12.02
C LEU A 260 -14.40 -42.72 -11.29
N ALA A 261 -13.26 -42.43 -11.89
CA ALA A 261 -11.96 -42.27 -11.23
C ALA A 261 -10.87 -41.94 -12.26
N ARG A 262 -11.01 -40.85 -13.02
CA ARG A 262 -9.81 -40.13 -13.45
C ARG A 262 -9.43 -39.22 -12.30
N THR A 263 -8.19 -39.35 -11.84
CA THR A 263 -7.60 -38.58 -10.78
C THR A 263 -7.64 -37.09 -11.15
N ILE A 264 -8.72 -36.42 -10.76
CA ILE A 264 -8.87 -34.98 -10.86
C ILE A 264 -7.99 -34.41 -9.76
N SER A 265 -6.75 -34.07 -10.11
CA SER A 265 -5.86 -33.32 -9.24
C SER A 265 -5.98 -31.84 -9.62
N PRO A 266 -6.87 -31.06 -8.98
CA PRO A 266 -6.93 -29.63 -9.22
C PRO A 266 -5.55 -29.04 -8.91
N ARG A 267 -5.07 -28.17 -9.80
CA ARG A 267 -3.84 -27.44 -9.54
C ARG A 267 -4.14 -26.42 -8.44
N ILE A 268 -3.38 -26.53 -7.36
CA ILE A 268 -3.43 -25.57 -6.26
C ILE A 268 -2.72 -24.32 -6.74
N LEU A 269 -3.47 -23.26 -7.02
CA LEU A 269 -2.93 -21.93 -7.22
C LEU A 269 -2.78 -21.30 -5.84
N GLU A 270 -1.54 -21.23 -5.36
CA GLU A 270 -1.22 -20.52 -4.11
C GLU A 270 -1.19 -19.01 -4.40
N SER A 271 -2.30 -18.31 -4.19
CA SER A 271 -2.38 -16.84 -4.24
C SER A 271 -1.93 -16.23 -2.92
N GLN A 272 -0.69 -16.50 -2.55
CA GLN A 272 0.02 -15.67 -1.57
C GLN A 272 0.20 -14.27 -2.17
N ILE A 273 -0.28 -13.26 -1.45
CA ILE A 273 0.07 -11.84 -1.66
C ILE A 273 -0.62 -11.22 -2.88
N ASP A 274 -1.91 -10.87 -2.79
CA ASP A 274 -2.54 -9.98 -3.78
C ASP A 274 -2.38 -8.50 -3.40
N ALA A 275 -2.90 -8.08 -2.23
CA ALA A 275 -2.89 -6.66 -1.82
C ALA A 275 -1.49 -6.02 -1.72
N LYS A 276 -0.51 -6.69 -1.10
CA LYS A 276 0.87 -6.16 -0.98
C LYS A 276 1.60 -6.21 -2.33
N LYS A 277 1.38 -7.24 -3.13
CA LYS A 277 2.01 -7.37 -4.46
C LYS A 277 1.45 -6.34 -5.41
N GLU A 278 0.14 -6.10 -5.37
CA GLU A 278 -0.52 -5.05 -6.13
C GLU A 278 -0.09 -3.66 -5.64
N LEU A 279 0.11 -3.47 -4.33
CA LEU A 279 0.72 -2.25 -3.78
C LEU A 279 2.13 -2.01 -4.35
N GLU A 280 3.02 -2.99 -4.31
CA GLU A 280 4.40 -2.91 -4.83
C GLU A 280 4.41 -2.68 -6.36
N LYS A 281 3.54 -3.38 -7.08
CA LYS A 281 3.35 -3.21 -8.52
C LYS A 281 2.84 -1.82 -8.87
N SER A 282 1.85 -1.31 -8.13
CA SER A 282 1.32 0.04 -8.29
C SER A 282 2.39 1.09 -7.97
N LEU A 283 3.19 0.90 -6.93
CA LEU A 283 4.29 1.78 -6.56
C LEU A 283 5.35 1.81 -7.66
N LYS A 284 5.79 0.64 -8.13
CA LYS A 284 6.77 0.52 -9.21
C LYS A 284 6.27 1.17 -10.51
N ALA A 285 5.04 0.89 -10.92
CA ALA A 285 4.42 1.49 -12.11
C ALA A 285 4.36 3.02 -11.99
N THR A 286 3.95 3.56 -10.84
CA THR A 286 3.90 5.01 -10.61
C THR A 286 5.28 5.65 -10.68
N CYS A 287 6.31 5.00 -10.11
CA CYS A 287 7.68 5.46 -10.18
C CYS A 287 8.21 5.47 -11.62
N GLU A 288 7.96 4.41 -12.39
CA GLU A 288 8.33 4.31 -13.80
C GLU A 288 7.62 5.38 -14.65
N GLU A 289 6.32 5.58 -14.46
CA GLU A 289 5.55 6.64 -15.13
C GLU A 289 6.10 8.04 -14.80
N PHE A 290 6.46 8.29 -13.55
CA PHE A 290 7.06 9.57 -13.12
C PHE A 290 8.44 9.79 -13.76
N ILE A 291 9.31 8.77 -13.74
CA ILE A 291 10.64 8.79 -14.38
C ILE A 291 10.49 9.08 -15.88
N MET A 292 9.56 8.40 -16.55
CA MET A 292 9.32 8.57 -17.98
C MET A 292 8.74 9.95 -18.30
N ALA A 293 7.82 10.46 -17.48
CA ALA A 293 7.23 11.79 -17.65
C ALA A 293 8.29 12.89 -17.56
N ILE A 294 9.20 12.82 -16.57
CA ILE A 294 10.30 13.78 -16.43
C ILE A 294 11.31 13.63 -17.55
N THR A 295 11.71 12.39 -17.87
CA THR A 295 12.63 12.12 -18.98
C THR A 295 12.09 12.74 -20.26
N LYS A 296 10.81 12.53 -20.56
CA LYS A 296 10.17 13.12 -21.73
C LYS A 296 10.16 14.66 -21.66
N LEU A 297 9.79 15.25 -20.52
CA LEU A 297 9.79 16.72 -20.39
C LEU A 297 11.15 17.34 -20.73
N VAL A 298 12.25 16.68 -20.36
CA VAL A 298 13.61 17.20 -20.58
C VAL A 298 14.14 16.87 -21.98
N VAL A 299 14.00 15.63 -22.46
CA VAL A 299 14.70 15.16 -23.68
C VAL A 299 13.81 14.91 -24.89
N ASP A 300 12.50 15.14 -24.83
CA ASP A 300 11.59 14.95 -25.98
C ASP A 300 12.02 15.72 -27.25
N PRO A 301 12.54 16.96 -27.18
CA PRO A 301 13.06 17.64 -28.37
C PRO A 301 14.19 16.84 -29.06
N MET A 302 15.13 16.29 -28.28
CA MET A 302 16.22 15.46 -28.80
C MET A 302 15.71 14.12 -29.34
N LEU A 303 14.85 13.43 -28.58
CA LEU A 303 14.31 12.14 -29.00
C LEU A 303 13.50 12.27 -30.29
N SER A 304 12.64 13.29 -30.40
CA SER A 304 11.85 13.55 -31.61
C SER A 304 12.74 13.83 -32.83
N PHE A 305 13.87 14.51 -32.65
CA PHE A 305 14.86 14.72 -33.71
C PHE A 305 15.54 13.41 -34.12
N VAL A 306 16.01 12.61 -33.15
CA VAL A 306 16.63 11.30 -33.37
C VAL A 306 15.68 10.36 -34.13
N THR A 307 14.39 10.33 -33.77
CA THR A 307 13.38 9.51 -34.44
C THR A 307 13.16 9.96 -35.88
N LYS A 308 13.07 11.27 -36.14
CA LYS A 308 12.94 11.81 -37.52
C LYS A 308 14.14 11.45 -38.38
N VAL A 309 15.35 11.62 -37.84
CA VAL A 309 16.61 11.25 -38.52
C VAL A 309 16.66 9.76 -38.84
N THR A 310 16.30 8.91 -37.87
CA THR A 310 16.28 7.45 -38.05
C THR A 310 15.25 7.02 -39.10
N ALA A 311 14.05 7.61 -39.09
CA ALA A 311 13.01 7.32 -40.08
C ALA A 311 13.43 7.71 -41.51
N VAL A 312 14.08 8.87 -41.66
CA VAL A 312 14.64 9.30 -42.97
C VAL A 312 15.74 8.35 -43.44
N LYS A 313 16.66 7.95 -42.54
CA LYS A 313 17.72 6.98 -42.88
C LYS A 313 17.14 5.62 -43.28
N ALA A 314 16.10 5.16 -42.60
CA ALA A 314 15.40 3.92 -42.95
C ALA A 314 14.72 4.01 -44.33
N ALA A 315 14.01 5.11 -44.61
CA ALA A 315 13.36 5.34 -45.91
C ALA A 315 14.38 5.41 -47.07
N LEU A 316 15.54 6.02 -46.83
CA LEU A 316 16.66 6.06 -47.77
C LEU A 316 17.24 4.68 -48.05
N SER A 317 17.37 3.83 -47.02
CA SER A 317 17.87 2.46 -47.19
C SER A 317 16.90 1.54 -47.93
N SER A 318 15.57 1.76 -47.82
CA SER A 318 14.55 1.00 -48.57
C SER A 318 14.41 1.43 -50.03
N ALA A 319 14.72 2.67 -50.37
CA ALA A 319 14.59 3.20 -51.74
C ALA A 319 15.67 2.68 -52.71
N ASN A 320 16.75 2.06 -52.20
CA ASN A 320 17.84 1.52 -53.03
C ASN A 320 17.54 0.19 -53.74
N GLN A 321 16.33 -0.39 -53.60
CA GLN A 321 15.97 -1.67 -54.25
C GLN A 321 15.04 -1.55 -55.47
N GLY A 322 14.60 -0.37 -55.91
CA GLY A 322 13.70 -0.30 -57.07
C GLY A 322 13.49 1.08 -57.68
N GLN A 323 14.20 1.31 -58.79
CA GLN A 323 13.94 2.27 -59.90
C GLN A 323 13.83 3.78 -59.61
N LYS A 324 14.36 4.54 -60.58
CA LYS A 324 14.48 6.01 -60.65
C LYS A 324 13.11 6.71 -60.67
N SER A 325 12.94 7.76 -59.86
CA SER A 325 12.63 9.15 -60.28
C SER A 325 12.23 10.04 -59.08
N ASP A 326 12.65 11.31 -59.16
CA ASP A 326 12.23 12.51 -58.42
C ASP A 326 11.45 12.36 -57.10
N SER A 327 12.14 12.57 -55.98
CA SER A 327 11.59 13.37 -54.88
C SER A 327 12.72 13.80 -53.94
N VAL A 328 12.45 14.86 -53.19
CA VAL A 328 13.26 15.63 -52.22
C VAL A 328 14.10 14.81 -51.19
N LEU A 329 14.06 13.48 -51.26
CA LEU A 329 14.58 12.53 -50.28
C LEU A 329 16.03 12.08 -50.51
N THR A 330 16.66 12.26 -51.68
CA THR A 330 18.06 11.82 -51.96
C THR A 330 19.15 12.80 -51.51
N LYS A 331 18.76 13.85 -50.78
CA LYS A 331 19.60 14.94 -50.32
C LYS A 331 20.27 14.57 -48.98
N PRO A 332 21.58 14.84 -48.77
CA PRO A 332 22.27 14.53 -47.49
C PRO A 332 21.51 15.19 -46.33
N LEU A 333 21.49 14.56 -45.15
CA LEU A 333 20.64 14.98 -44.01
C LEU A 333 20.71 16.49 -43.72
N LYS A 334 21.90 17.09 -43.89
CA LYS A 334 22.19 18.53 -43.76
C LYS A 334 21.34 19.46 -44.62
N SER A 335 20.84 18.96 -45.74
CA SER A 335 20.06 19.72 -46.72
C SER A 335 18.55 19.54 -46.55
N GLN A 336 18.13 18.73 -45.57
CA GLN A 336 16.75 18.70 -45.10
C GLN A 336 16.51 19.85 -44.12
N ALA A 337 15.44 20.61 -44.32
CA ALA A 337 15.16 21.84 -43.57
C ALA A 337 15.00 21.64 -42.04
N PHE A 338 14.79 20.41 -41.56
CA PHE A 338 14.71 20.10 -40.13
C PHE A 338 16.06 19.73 -39.49
N ALA A 339 17.10 19.52 -40.31
CA ALA A 339 18.44 19.07 -39.90
C ALA A 339 19.52 20.08 -40.35
N SER A 340 19.14 21.35 -40.53
CA SER A 340 20.13 22.43 -40.62
C SER A 340 20.83 22.62 -39.26
N PRO A 341 22.12 23.00 -39.23
CA PRO A 341 22.88 23.18 -37.99
C PRO A 341 22.17 24.12 -37.00
N ASP A 342 21.55 25.20 -37.48
CA ASP A 342 20.79 26.13 -36.64
C ASP A 342 19.58 25.49 -35.94
N LYS A 343 18.93 24.52 -36.59
CA LYS A 343 17.77 23.80 -36.03
C LYS A 343 18.19 22.74 -35.04
N VAL A 344 19.34 22.11 -35.25
CA VAL A 344 19.93 21.20 -34.26
C VAL A 344 20.38 21.99 -33.04
N ALA A 345 21.00 23.17 -33.22
CA ALA A 345 21.35 24.09 -32.14
C ALA A 345 20.11 24.52 -31.34
N GLU A 346 18.99 24.83 -32.01
CA GLU A 346 17.71 25.14 -31.35
C GLU A 346 17.19 23.98 -30.50
N VAL A 347 17.31 22.73 -30.99
CA VAL A 347 16.91 21.53 -30.24
C VAL A 347 17.80 21.33 -29.01
N VAL A 348 19.12 21.49 -29.16
CA VAL A 348 20.08 21.38 -28.06
C VAL A 348 19.84 22.47 -27.01
N GLN A 349 19.58 23.71 -27.44
CA GLN A 349 19.29 24.82 -26.55
C GLN A 349 18.00 24.58 -25.75
N LYS A 350 16.94 24.10 -26.40
CA LYS A 350 15.69 23.74 -25.70
C LYS A 350 15.87 22.71 -24.59
N VAL A 351 16.71 21.69 -24.83
CA VAL A 351 17.02 20.68 -23.80
C VAL A 351 17.90 21.27 -22.70
N ARG A 352 18.87 22.13 -23.03
CA ARG A 352 19.68 22.84 -22.05
C ARG A 352 18.81 23.71 -21.14
N ASP A 353 17.90 24.51 -21.70
CA ASP A 353 16.97 25.34 -20.95
C ASP A 353 16.08 24.48 -20.03
N ALA A 354 15.62 23.32 -20.51
CA ALA A 354 14.85 22.37 -19.69
C ALA A 354 15.67 21.77 -18.53
N ILE A 355 16.97 21.49 -18.74
CA ILE A 355 17.87 21.03 -17.68
C ILE A 355 18.15 22.13 -16.66
N GLU A 356 18.29 23.38 -17.09
CA GLU A 356 18.62 24.51 -16.21
C GLU A 356 17.42 25.08 -15.45
N GLN A 357 16.21 25.03 -16.02
CA GLN A 357 15.01 25.64 -15.41
C GLN A 357 14.02 24.62 -14.84
N GLU A 358 13.66 23.59 -15.61
CA GLU A 358 12.61 22.65 -15.21
C GLU A 358 13.14 21.58 -14.23
N LEU A 359 14.36 21.07 -14.45
CA LEU A 359 14.92 20.02 -13.60
C LEU A 359 15.13 20.47 -12.14
N PRO A 360 15.66 21.67 -11.83
CA PRO A 360 15.78 22.15 -10.46
C PRO A 360 14.42 22.35 -9.79
N ARG A 361 13.41 22.79 -10.55
CA ARG A 361 12.03 22.93 -10.06
C ARG A 361 11.42 21.59 -9.68
N ILE A 362 11.66 20.54 -10.48
CA ILE A 362 11.25 19.17 -10.17
C ILE A 362 11.97 18.68 -8.91
N MET A 363 13.26 18.92 -8.79
CA MET A 363 14.04 18.52 -7.62
C MET A 363 13.56 19.21 -6.34
N ALA A 364 13.17 20.49 -6.40
CA ALA A 364 12.57 21.20 -5.29
C ALA A 364 11.24 20.56 -4.85
N LYS A 365 10.36 20.22 -5.80
CA LYS A 365 9.12 19.49 -5.50
C LYS A 365 9.37 18.09 -4.95
N MET A 366 10.34 17.35 -5.50
CA MET A 366 10.74 16.04 -4.96
C MET A 366 11.24 16.16 -3.52
N LYS A 367 12.01 17.21 -3.18
CA LYS A 367 12.46 17.50 -1.81
C LYS A 367 11.30 17.83 -0.87
N LEU A 368 10.28 18.55 -1.34
CA LEU A 368 9.06 18.86 -0.56
C LEU A 368 8.26 17.59 -0.21
N TYR A 369 8.00 16.73 -1.21
CA TYR A 369 7.17 15.54 -1.04
C TYR A 369 7.90 14.39 -0.34
N LEU A 370 9.12 14.10 -0.79
CA LEU A 370 9.92 12.96 -0.34
C LEU A 370 11.06 13.48 0.55
N GLN A 371 10.90 13.38 1.87
CA GLN A 371 11.89 13.85 2.84
C GLN A 371 13.16 12.97 2.86
N ASN A 372 13.05 11.68 2.52
CA ASN A 372 14.18 10.75 2.52
C ASN A 372 15.11 10.96 1.30
N PRO A 373 16.41 11.27 1.51
CA PRO A 373 17.37 11.49 0.42
C PRO A 373 17.62 10.24 -0.43
N SER A 374 17.64 9.05 0.18
CA SER A 374 17.89 7.79 -0.52
C SER A 374 16.78 7.50 -1.54
N THR A 375 15.53 7.74 -1.19
CA THR A 375 14.38 7.57 -2.10
C THR A 375 14.46 8.53 -3.28
N ARG A 376 14.86 9.79 -3.04
CA ARG A 376 15.06 10.77 -4.12
C ARG A 376 16.17 10.34 -5.09
N LEU A 377 17.29 9.83 -4.55
CA LEU A 377 18.40 9.31 -5.34
C LEU A 377 17.98 8.13 -6.22
N ILE A 378 17.19 7.20 -5.68
CA ILE A 378 16.68 6.03 -6.42
C ILE A 378 15.82 6.46 -7.61
N LEU A 379 14.97 7.48 -7.44
CA LEU A 379 14.13 8.02 -8.52
C LEU A 379 14.92 8.85 -9.54
N PHE A 380 15.90 9.63 -9.08
CA PHE A 380 16.66 10.52 -9.95
C PHE A 380 17.71 9.79 -10.80
N LYS A 381 18.33 8.72 -10.28
CA LYS A 381 19.39 7.99 -10.99
C LYS A 381 18.95 7.49 -12.39
N PRO A 382 17.77 6.85 -12.56
CA PRO A 382 17.25 6.50 -13.88
C PRO A 382 17.04 7.71 -14.80
N ILE A 383 16.54 8.83 -14.26
CA ILE A 383 16.34 10.07 -15.03
C ILE A 383 17.68 10.59 -15.55
N LYS A 384 18.70 10.66 -14.68
CA LYS A 384 20.07 11.03 -15.05
C LYS A 384 20.60 10.12 -16.17
N THR A 385 20.46 8.81 -16.02
CA THR A 385 20.92 7.84 -17.02
C THR A 385 20.22 8.06 -18.38
N ASN A 386 18.90 8.22 -18.39
CA ASN A 386 18.14 8.45 -19.62
C ASN A 386 18.53 9.76 -20.32
N ILE A 387 18.75 10.84 -19.57
CA ILE A 387 19.19 12.13 -20.11
C ILE A 387 20.57 11.99 -20.77
N ILE A 388 21.51 11.34 -20.09
CA ILE A 388 22.85 11.10 -20.63
C ILE A 388 22.78 10.23 -21.90
N GLU A 389 21.97 9.18 -21.89
CA GLU A 389 21.84 8.29 -23.04
C GLU A 389 21.27 9.00 -24.27
N ALA A 390 20.27 9.88 -24.09
CA ALA A 390 19.74 10.71 -25.17
C ALA A 390 20.81 11.64 -25.78
N HIS A 391 21.66 12.26 -24.95
CA HIS A 391 22.77 13.08 -25.41
C HIS A 391 23.83 12.26 -26.16
N VAL A 392 24.15 11.06 -25.67
CA VAL A 392 25.08 10.14 -26.34
C VAL A 392 24.55 9.71 -27.71
N GLN A 393 23.26 9.41 -27.82
CA GLN A 393 22.63 9.06 -29.11
C GLN A 393 22.68 10.22 -30.10
N LEU A 394 22.40 11.45 -29.65
CA LEU A 394 22.51 12.64 -30.48
C LEU A 394 23.96 12.87 -30.93
N GLN A 395 24.93 12.79 -30.01
CA GLN A 395 26.34 13.00 -30.32
C GLN A 395 26.87 11.96 -31.33
N LYS A 396 26.47 10.69 -31.21
CA LYS A 396 26.80 9.64 -32.20
C LYS A 396 26.26 9.99 -33.59
N LEU A 397 25.01 10.47 -33.68
CA LEU A 397 24.43 10.88 -34.96
C LEU A 397 25.14 12.10 -35.55
N LEU A 398 25.49 13.09 -34.72
CA LEU A 398 26.15 14.29 -35.18
C LEU A 398 27.57 14.00 -35.69
N ASN A 399 28.33 13.17 -34.98
CA ASN A 399 29.66 12.73 -35.41
C ASN A 399 29.63 11.94 -36.73
N SER A 400 28.50 11.28 -37.05
CA SER A 400 28.36 10.54 -38.31
C SER A 400 28.00 11.40 -39.51
N GLU A 401 27.34 12.55 -39.28
CA GLU A 401 26.75 13.35 -40.36
C GLU A 401 27.38 14.74 -40.50
N TYR A 402 27.90 15.37 -39.44
CA TYR A 402 28.33 16.77 -39.42
C TYR A 402 29.86 16.91 -39.29
N SER A 403 30.39 18.03 -39.75
CA SER A 403 31.81 18.36 -39.62
C SER A 403 32.14 18.87 -38.22
N ALA A 404 33.42 18.81 -37.83
CA ALA A 404 33.85 19.22 -36.49
C ALA A 404 33.53 20.69 -36.16
N GLU A 405 33.55 21.58 -37.16
CA GLU A 405 33.24 23.01 -37.01
C GLU A 405 31.75 23.25 -36.78
N GLU A 406 30.89 22.50 -37.47
CA GLU A 406 29.42 22.54 -37.30
C GLU A 406 29.00 21.97 -35.93
N ILE A 407 29.72 20.97 -35.42
CA ILE A 407 29.45 20.41 -34.09
C ILE A 407 29.80 21.42 -32.99
N HIS A 408 30.86 22.21 -33.17
CA HIS A 408 31.22 23.29 -32.24
C HIS A 408 30.19 24.42 -32.26
N SER A 409 29.61 24.76 -33.43
CA SER A 409 28.57 25.80 -33.52
C SER A 409 27.22 25.37 -32.94
N ILE A 410 26.93 24.06 -32.91
CA ILE A 410 25.71 23.50 -32.29
C ILE A 410 25.74 23.57 -30.75
N GLY A 411 26.93 23.67 -30.14
CA GLY A 411 27.06 23.93 -28.70
C GLY A 411 26.59 22.79 -27.80
N ILE A 412 26.88 21.52 -28.14
CA ILE A 412 26.60 20.37 -27.27
C ILE A 412 27.55 20.37 -26.07
N LEU A 413 26.99 20.24 -24.86
CA LEU A 413 27.74 20.00 -23.63
C LEU A 413 28.51 18.69 -23.72
N SER A 414 29.73 18.68 -23.20
CA SER A 414 30.46 17.42 -23.04
C SER A 414 29.70 16.50 -22.08
N ILE A 415 29.81 15.18 -22.28
CA ILE A 415 29.15 14.20 -21.40
C ILE A 415 29.62 14.36 -19.95
N GLN A 416 30.89 14.77 -19.74
CA GLN A 416 31.47 15.00 -18.42
C GLN A 416 30.88 16.23 -17.74
N ASP A 417 30.68 17.33 -18.47
CA ASP A 417 30.06 18.54 -17.94
C ASP A 417 28.57 18.35 -17.67
N LEU A 418 27.88 17.58 -18.52
CA LEU A 418 26.49 17.21 -18.28
C LEU A 418 26.35 16.34 -17.02
N GLN A 419 27.28 15.40 -16.80
CA GLN A 419 27.29 14.58 -15.60
C GLN A 419 27.48 15.42 -14.33
N SER A 420 28.45 16.34 -14.33
CA SER A 420 28.72 17.21 -13.18
C SER A 420 27.55 18.16 -12.89
N GLN A 421 26.91 18.70 -13.93
CA GLN A 421 25.72 19.54 -13.80
C GLN A 421 24.55 18.77 -13.19
N LEU A 422 24.30 17.53 -13.62
CA LEU A 422 23.24 16.69 -13.06
C LEU A 422 23.55 16.23 -11.63
N ASP A 423 24.82 15.98 -11.31
CA ASP A 423 25.26 15.63 -9.95
C ASP A 423 25.11 16.79 -8.96
N SER A 424 25.22 18.04 -9.42
CA SER A 424 25.03 19.22 -8.57
C SER A 424 23.59 19.43 -8.10
N LEU A 425 22.60 18.76 -8.71
CA LEU A 425 21.18 18.92 -8.41
C LEU A 425 20.66 17.96 -7.33
N LEU A 426 21.42 16.91 -7.02
CA LEU A 426 21.14 15.94 -5.95
C LEU A 426 21.33 16.59 -4.58
#